data_AF-A0A6A5FIA9-F1
#
_entry.id   AF-A0A6A5FIA9-F1
#
_cell.length_a   1.000
_cell.length_b   1.000
_cell.length_c   1.000
_cell.angle_alpha   90.00
_cell.angle_beta   90.00
_cell.angle_gamma   90.00
#
_symmetry.space_group_name_H-M   'P 1'
#
loop_
_entity.id
_entity.type
_entity.pdbx_description
1 polymer ?
#
loop_
_entity_poly.entity_id
_entity_poly.type
_entity_poly.pdbx_seq_one_letter_code
_entity_poly.pdbx_strand_id
1 'polypeptide(L)'
;MTSLTDKYKARPETLEFEEMCLADFAATCRIVYGKQTKGKNVLPLLNEMGFVQRRKDDKPAIIRFYRPSKEKYPEKFYGTLLKLYVPYRSEQELKRPYYPTYESFYSNGCVQLPGCDYLESVQHIVKRNQDKYEKNSDEIENAVEEFEQNRGVIDEWCNLAPESEVVRLECIEELEAREPDCENEQDNVPEYSNQANAVTEVRAIREPPAFDPILLRQMYQNLNKKQACVFYAVREWCVKRICGLNPDQFFFYINGGAGTGKSHLIKCIYSEASKILCKLPRRAEEADISNPTVLLTAFTGTAAFNISGSTLHSLLKLPRSLKPPFQGLGNNLDEVRSELLNAEIIIIDEVSMVSKPLFAYVDARLKQIKGSQRPFGGMSVIAVGDFFQLPPVRQSKPLCVYDPCEIDLWREHFQMITLTEIMRQKDDVAFAEMLNRIRVKEKSEELSEPDRALLSQAVTEPELCPTDVLHIFATNKQVDSHNSAMLALLHSHITKIDADDYKKDPQTGRMARQAKPFKGNRNELPDTLKR
;
A
#
# COMPACT_ATOMS: atom_id res chain seq x y z
N MET A 1 8.90 -6.72 -22.08
CA MET A 1 7.86 -7.76 -21.93
C MET A 1 6.66 -7.32 -22.75
N THR A 2 6.07 -8.21 -23.56
CA THR A 2 4.91 -7.86 -24.40
C THR A 2 3.62 -7.82 -23.58
N SER A 3 2.88 -6.73 -23.75
CA SER A 3 1.72 -6.36 -22.95
C SER A 3 0.52 -7.28 -23.25
N LEU A 4 -0.47 -7.38 -22.35
CA LEU A 4 -1.66 -8.22 -22.61
C LEU A 4 -2.47 -7.66 -23.79
N THR A 5 -2.55 -6.33 -23.96
CA THR A 5 -3.15 -5.73 -25.15
C THR A 5 -2.35 -6.02 -26.40
N ASP A 6 -1.00 -6.05 -26.35
CA ASP A 6 -0.21 -6.41 -27.53
C ASP A 6 -0.47 -7.87 -27.94
N LYS A 7 -0.67 -8.74 -26.96
CA LYS A 7 -1.05 -10.15 -27.19
C LYS A 7 -2.49 -10.30 -27.69
N TYR A 8 -3.40 -9.43 -27.24
CA TYR A 8 -4.77 -9.36 -27.75
C TYR A 8 -4.81 -8.84 -29.19
N LYS A 9 -4.00 -7.83 -29.54
CA LYS A 9 -3.82 -7.34 -30.92
C LYS A 9 -3.24 -8.43 -31.82
N ALA A 10 -2.41 -9.31 -31.27
CA ALA A 10 -1.82 -10.47 -31.95
C ALA A 10 -2.63 -11.78 -31.84
N ARG A 11 -3.94 -11.72 -31.55
CA ARG A 11 -4.81 -12.91 -31.45
C ARG A 11 -4.98 -13.65 -32.80
N PRO A 12 -5.38 -14.93 -32.81
CA PRO A 12 -5.60 -15.69 -34.04
C PRO A 12 -6.69 -15.07 -34.93
N GLU A 13 -6.52 -15.14 -36.26
CA GLU A 13 -7.48 -14.66 -37.28
C GLU A 13 -8.64 -15.64 -37.51
N THR A 14 -9.29 -16.03 -36.42
CA THR A 14 -10.50 -16.86 -36.45
C THR A 14 -11.70 -16.02 -36.04
N LEU A 15 -12.86 -16.23 -36.67
CA LEU A 15 -14.11 -15.48 -36.40
C LEU A 15 -14.38 -15.31 -34.89
N GLU A 16 -14.23 -16.38 -34.12
CA GLU A 16 -14.43 -16.37 -32.67
C GLU A 16 -13.55 -15.35 -31.93
N PHE A 17 -12.28 -15.22 -32.31
CA PHE A 17 -11.36 -14.28 -31.69
C PHE A 17 -11.53 -12.85 -32.23
N GLU A 18 -12.04 -12.69 -33.45
CA GLU A 18 -12.33 -11.37 -34.00
C GLU A 18 -13.53 -10.69 -33.34
N GLU A 19 -14.49 -11.47 -32.87
CA GLU A 19 -15.66 -10.96 -32.12
C GLU A 19 -15.32 -10.59 -30.66
N MET A 20 -14.23 -11.12 -30.10
CA MET A 20 -13.87 -10.88 -28.69
C MET A 20 -13.34 -9.46 -28.48
N CYS A 21 -13.91 -8.76 -27.49
CA CYS A 21 -13.28 -7.57 -26.95
C CYS A 21 -12.11 -7.93 -26.02
N LEU A 22 -11.33 -6.93 -25.62
CA LEU A 22 -10.18 -7.13 -24.74
C LEU A 22 -10.58 -7.70 -23.39
N ALA A 23 -11.74 -7.29 -22.85
CA ALA A 23 -12.30 -7.85 -21.63
C ALA A 23 -12.63 -9.36 -21.78
N ASP A 24 -13.30 -9.75 -22.88
CA ASP A 24 -13.61 -11.15 -23.16
C ASP A 24 -12.33 -11.99 -23.26
N PHE A 25 -11.32 -11.49 -23.98
CA PHE A 25 -10.02 -12.16 -24.13
C PHE A 25 -9.31 -12.32 -22.78
N ALA A 26 -9.28 -11.27 -21.95
CA ALA A 26 -8.66 -11.32 -20.62
C ALA A 26 -9.38 -12.29 -19.66
N ALA A 27 -10.71 -12.35 -19.72
CA ALA A 27 -11.54 -13.19 -18.87
C ALA A 27 -11.49 -14.67 -19.25
N THR A 28 -11.55 -14.97 -20.55
CA THR A 28 -11.79 -16.34 -21.06
C THR A 28 -10.53 -17.03 -21.56
N CYS A 29 -9.49 -16.27 -21.92
CA CYS A 29 -8.22 -16.81 -22.39
C CYS A 29 -7.13 -16.80 -21.30
N ARG A 30 -6.12 -17.64 -21.51
CA ARG A 30 -4.91 -17.72 -20.69
C ARG A 30 -3.70 -17.81 -21.60
N ILE A 31 -2.71 -16.95 -21.37
CA ILE A 31 -1.42 -17.04 -22.07
C ILE A 31 -0.60 -18.17 -21.45
N VAL A 32 -0.03 -19.04 -22.30
CA VAL A 32 0.72 -20.22 -21.89
C VAL A 32 2.17 -20.15 -22.37
N TYR A 33 3.08 -20.70 -21.56
CA TYR A 33 4.52 -20.67 -21.82
C TYR A 33 5.18 -22.04 -21.58
N GLY A 34 6.36 -22.25 -22.15
CA GLY A 34 7.19 -23.44 -21.87
C GLY A 34 6.50 -24.77 -22.18
N LYS A 35 6.53 -25.74 -21.26
CA LYS A 35 5.95 -27.08 -21.48
C LYS A 35 4.42 -27.07 -21.72
N GLN A 36 3.72 -25.99 -21.38
CA GLN A 36 2.27 -25.85 -21.56
C GLN A 36 1.86 -25.57 -23.01
N THR A 37 2.80 -25.22 -23.89
CA THR A 37 2.53 -24.95 -25.31
C THR A 37 2.15 -26.20 -26.11
N LYS A 38 2.41 -27.40 -25.58
CA LYS A 38 2.09 -28.70 -26.20
C LYS A 38 0.71 -29.26 -25.80
N GLY A 39 -0.13 -28.46 -25.13
CA GLY A 39 -1.47 -28.88 -24.68
C GLY A 39 -2.51 -28.94 -25.81
N LYS A 40 -3.58 -29.72 -25.63
CA LYS A 40 -4.75 -29.68 -26.53
C LYS A 40 -5.43 -28.30 -26.45
N ASN A 41 -5.83 -27.75 -27.60
CA ASN A 41 -6.49 -26.43 -27.78
C ASN A 41 -5.62 -25.20 -27.43
N VAL A 42 -4.32 -25.29 -27.65
CA VAL A 42 -3.39 -24.15 -27.58
C VAL A 42 -3.20 -23.60 -29.00
N LEU A 43 -3.45 -22.31 -29.18
CA LEU A 43 -3.29 -21.61 -30.46
C LEU A 43 -2.07 -20.66 -30.40
N PRO A 44 -1.25 -20.58 -31.46
CA PRO A 44 -0.19 -19.59 -31.55
C PRO A 44 -0.79 -18.18 -31.71
N LEU A 45 -0.21 -17.21 -31.02
CA LEU A 45 -0.46 -15.80 -31.30
C LEU A 45 0.35 -15.40 -32.54
N LEU A 46 -0.14 -14.40 -33.28
CA LEU A 46 0.55 -13.81 -34.41
C LEU A 46 1.84 -13.11 -33.96
N ASN A 47 2.73 -12.80 -34.90
CA ASN A 47 3.99 -12.08 -34.66
C ASN A 47 4.89 -12.72 -33.59
N GLU A 48 4.83 -14.05 -33.44
CA GLU A 48 5.59 -14.81 -32.45
C GLU A 48 5.34 -14.36 -30.99
N MET A 49 4.16 -13.77 -30.71
CA MET A 49 3.81 -13.18 -29.42
C MET A 49 3.45 -14.19 -28.31
N GLY A 50 3.73 -15.48 -28.55
CA GLY A 50 3.50 -16.59 -27.64
C GLY A 50 2.30 -17.46 -28.02
N PHE A 51 1.69 -18.08 -27.01
CA PHE A 51 0.59 -19.02 -27.21
C PHE A 51 -0.57 -18.70 -26.27
N VAL A 52 -1.80 -18.92 -26.75
CA VAL A 52 -3.04 -18.69 -25.99
C VAL A 52 -3.83 -19.99 -25.87
N GLN A 53 -4.44 -20.20 -24.70
CA GLN A 53 -5.31 -21.32 -24.41
C GLN A 53 -6.62 -20.83 -23.80
N ARG A 54 -7.75 -21.37 -24.25
CA ARG A 54 -9.07 -21.06 -23.66
C ARG A 54 -9.24 -21.77 -22.31
N ARG A 55 -9.83 -21.08 -21.34
CA ARG A 55 -10.15 -21.67 -20.03
C ARG A 55 -11.26 -22.71 -20.20
N LYS A 56 -11.14 -23.84 -19.51
CA LYS A 56 -12.09 -24.97 -19.59
C LYS A 56 -13.24 -24.88 -18.59
N ASP A 57 -13.10 -24.04 -17.56
CA ASP A 57 -14.10 -23.87 -16.52
C ASP A 57 -14.98 -22.66 -16.87
N ASP A 58 -16.30 -22.81 -16.79
CA ASP A 58 -17.34 -21.81 -17.12
C ASP A 58 -17.30 -20.51 -16.28
N LYS A 59 -16.25 -20.29 -15.48
CA LYS A 59 -16.09 -19.10 -14.64
C LYS A 59 -15.09 -18.14 -15.26
N PRO A 60 -15.54 -16.99 -15.81
CA PRO A 60 -14.63 -15.98 -16.33
C PRO A 60 -13.69 -15.45 -15.24
N ALA A 61 -12.47 -15.08 -15.61
CA ALA A 61 -11.56 -14.42 -14.68
C ALA A 61 -12.10 -13.04 -14.29
N ILE A 62 -11.90 -12.64 -13.03
CA ILE A 62 -12.19 -11.29 -12.58
C ILE A 62 -11.20 -10.33 -13.25
N ILE A 63 -11.73 -9.36 -13.98
CA ILE A 63 -10.95 -8.30 -14.63
C ILE A 63 -10.89 -7.12 -13.68
N ARG A 64 -9.69 -6.58 -13.45
CA ARG A 64 -9.50 -5.33 -12.72
C ARG A 64 -8.86 -4.33 -13.66
N PHE A 65 -9.43 -3.13 -13.74
CA PHE A 65 -8.92 -2.06 -14.57
C PHE A 65 -9.15 -0.72 -13.87
N TYR A 66 -8.38 0.29 -14.25
CA TYR A 66 -8.51 1.64 -13.73
C TYR A 66 -9.74 2.31 -14.35
N ARG A 67 -10.61 2.91 -13.52
CA ARG A 67 -11.78 3.69 -13.96
C ARG A 67 -11.49 5.18 -13.76
N PRO A 68 -11.22 5.94 -14.83
CA PRO A 68 -11.13 7.40 -14.74
C PRO A 68 -12.49 7.99 -14.35
N SER A 69 -12.52 9.11 -13.64
CA SER A 69 -13.77 9.84 -13.40
C SER A 69 -14.32 10.40 -14.72
N LYS A 70 -15.60 10.13 -14.99
CA LYS A 70 -16.32 10.66 -16.17
C LYS A 70 -16.40 12.19 -16.16
N GLU A 71 -16.61 12.77 -14.97
CA GLU A 71 -16.75 14.22 -14.80
C GLU A 71 -15.40 14.95 -14.89
N LYS A 72 -14.35 14.39 -14.26
CA LYS A 72 -13.02 15.03 -14.25
C LYS A 72 -12.21 14.77 -15.52
N TYR A 73 -12.33 13.58 -16.13
CA TYR A 73 -11.51 13.15 -17.27
C TYR A 73 -12.33 12.37 -18.32
N PRO A 74 -13.28 13.01 -19.01
CA PRO A 74 -14.22 12.34 -19.92
C PRO A 74 -13.49 11.57 -21.04
N GLU A 75 -12.48 12.17 -21.67
CA GLU A 75 -11.74 11.52 -22.76
C GLU A 75 -10.98 10.26 -22.33
N LYS A 76 -10.40 10.26 -21.12
CA LYS A 76 -9.74 9.08 -20.57
C LYS A 76 -10.78 8.00 -20.23
N PHE A 77 -11.92 8.40 -19.67
CA PHE A 77 -13.01 7.49 -19.34
C PHE A 77 -13.54 6.76 -20.58
N TYR A 78 -13.97 7.51 -21.62
CA TYR A 78 -14.47 6.92 -22.86
C TYR A 78 -13.38 6.14 -23.61
N GLY A 79 -12.12 6.61 -23.59
CA GLY A 79 -11.00 5.87 -24.15
C GLY A 79 -10.79 4.50 -23.50
N THR A 80 -10.90 4.40 -22.18
CA THR A 80 -10.80 3.14 -21.44
C THR A 80 -11.96 2.19 -21.77
N LEU A 81 -13.19 2.68 -21.81
CA LEU A 81 -14.36 1.87 -22.17
C LEU A 81 -14.24 1.27 -23.57
N LEU A 82 -13.83 2.08 -24.55
CA LEU A 82 -13.66 1.64 -25.93
C LEU A 82 -12.57 0.57 -26.05
N LYS A 83 -11.43 0.77 -25.38
CA LYS A 83 -10.32 -0.21 -25.38
C LYS A 83 -10.72 -1.53 -24.70
N LEU A 84 -11.61 -1.52 -23.71
CA LEU A 84 -11.98 -2.75 -23.00
C LEU A 84 -13.08 -3.53 -23.73
N TYR A 85 -14.09 -2.83 -24.23
CA TYR A 85 -15.35 -3.43 -24.64
C TYR A 85 -15.64 -3.40 -26.14
N VAL A 86 -14.88 -2.66 -26.94
CA VAL A 86 -14.98 -2.71 -28.40
C VAL A 86 -13.89 -3.64 -28.95
N PRO A 87 -14.20 -4.58 -29.86
CA PRO A 87 -13.18 -5.37 -30.54
C PRO A 87 -12.31 -4.51 -31.46
N TYR A 88 -10.97 -4.64 -31.37
CA TYR A 88 -10.03 -3.87 -32.20
C TYR A 88 -8.70 -4.62 -32.42
N ARG A 89 -7.98 -4.32 -33.50
CA ARG A 89 -6.57 -4.75 -33.69
C ARG A 89 -5.58 -3.60 -33.68
N SER A 90 -6.00 -2.41 -34.06
CA SER A 90 -5.22 -1.18 -34.00
C SER A 90 -5.95 -0.08 -33.22
N GLU A 91 -5.20 0.77 -32.51
CA GLU A 91 -5.78 1.92 -31.81
C GLU A 91 -6.36 2.97 -32.75
N GLN A 92 -5.91 2.98 -34.00
CA GLN A 92 -6.48 3.81 -35.07
C GLN A 92 -7.95 3.43 -35.37
N GLU A 93 -8.37 2.20 -35.08
CA GLU A 93 -9.77 1.77 -35.23
C GLU A 93 -10.68 2.41 -34.17
N LEU A 94 -10.12 2.76 -33.01
CA LEU A 94 -10.81 3.39 -31.88
C LEU A 94 -10.76 4.93 -31.92
N LYS A 95 -9.85 5.51 -32.70
CA LYS A 95 -9.70 6.96 -32.91
C LYS A 95 -9.74 7.30 -34.40
N ARG A 96 -10.90 7.08 -35.03
CA ARG A 96 -11.08 7.29 -36.47
C ARG A 96 -10.98 8.79 -36.83
N PRO A 97 -10.45 9.16 -38.01
CA PRO A 97 -10.26 10.56 -38.39
C PRO A 97 -11.53 11.42 -38.36
N TYR A 98 -12.70 10.81 -38.56
CA TYR A 98 -14.01 11.47 -38.54
C TYR A 98 -14.53 11.77 -37.12
N TYR A 99 -13.90 11.22 -36.08
CA TYR A 99 -14.27 11.40 -34.68
C TYR A 99 -13.04 11.90 -33.90
N PRO A 100 -12.94 13.21 -33.62
CA PRO A 100 -11.74 13.79 -33.02
C PRO A 100 -11.47 13.31 -31.59
N THR A 101 -12.53 12.84 -30.90
CA THR A 101 -12.50 12.47 -29.48
C THR A 101 -13.09 11.07 -29.25
N TYR A 102 -12.64 10.39 -28.19
CA TYR A 102 -13.18 9.08 -27.82
C TYR A 102 -14.67 9.18 -27.43
N GLU A 103 -15.07 10.28 -26.78
CA GLU A 103 -16.47 10.54 -26.46
C GLU A 103 -17.35 10.66 -27.72
N SER A 104 -16.88 11.36 -28.75
CA SER A 104 -17.62 11.52 -30.00
C SER A 104 -17.80 10.20 -30.74
N PHE A 105 -16.78 9.33 -30.70
CA PHE A 105 -16.84 7.99 -31.29
C PHE A 105 -17.75 7.06 -30.50
N TYR A 106 -17.73 7.13 -29.17
CA TYR A 106 -18.63 6.37 -28.32
C TYR A 106 -20.10 6.72 -28.58
N SER A 107 -20.40 8.03 -28.67
CA SER A 107 -21.77 8.53 -28.76
C SER A 107 -22.38 8.39 -30.16
N ASN A 108 -21.59 8.62 -31.21
CA ASN A 108 -22.10 8.73 -32.59
C ASN A 108 -21.49 7.70 -33.56
N GLY A 109 -20.49 6.94 -33.11
CA GLY A 109 -19.80 5.96 -33.95
C GLY A 109 -20.62 4.71 -34.22
N CYS A 110 -20.43 4.15 -35.42
CA CYS A 110 -20.91 2.82 -35.78
C CYS A 110 -19.76 1.98 -36.33
N VAL A 111 -19.69 0.71 -35.94
CA VAL A 111 -18.66 -0.23 -36.36
C VAL A 111 -19.33 -1.47 -36.95
N GLN A 112 -18.76 -2.00 -38.03
CA GLN A 112 -19.12 -3.29 -38.57
C GLN A 112 -18.21 -4.34 -37.96
N LEU A 113 -18.76 -5.26 -37.16
CA LEU A 113 -17.99 -6.35 -36.57
C LEU A 113 -17.76 -7.46 -37.61
N PRO A 114 -16.61 -8.15 -37.56
CA PRO A 114 -16.34 -9.28 -38.45
C PRO A 114 -17.40 -10.37 -38.27
N GLY A 115 -18.12 -10.71 -39.34
CA GLY A 115 -19.23 -11.67 -39.31
C GLY A 115 -20.64 -11.07 -39.26
N CYS A 116 -20.76 -9.73 -39.15
CA CYS A 116 -22.04 -9.02 -39.20
C CYS A 116 -22.17 -8.18 -40.49
N ASP A 117 -23.30 -8.29 -41.18
CA ASP A 117 -23.60 -7.54 -42.41
C ASP A 117 -24.18 -6.13 -42.15
N TYR A 118 -24.33 -5.73 -40.88
CA TYR A 118 -24.89 -4.45 -40.49
C TYR A 118 -23.94 -3.64 -39.59
N LEU A 119 -24.09 -2.32 -39.65
CA LEU A 119 -23.39 -1.39 -38.77
C LEU A 119 -24.08 -1.36 -37.40
N GLU A 120 -23.31 -1.64 -36.34
CA GLU A 120 -23.79 -1.58 -34.96
C GLU A 120 -23.24 -0.32 -34.28
N SER A 121 -24.06 0.35 -33.45
CA SER A 121 -23.62 1.51 -32.67
C SER A 121 -22.57 1.09 -31.64
N VAL A 122 -21.51 1.88 -31.52
CA VAL A 122 -20.42 1.67 -30.56
C VAL A 122 -20.96 1.59 -29.12
N GLN A 123 -21.91 2.46 -28.79
CA GLN A 123 -22.55 2.48 -27.47
C GLN A 123 -23.24 1.14 -27.13
N HIS A 124 -23.95 0.54 -28.10
CA HIS A 124 -24.60 -0.76 -27.91
C HIS A 124 -23.59 -1.89 -27.73
N ILE A 125 -22.49 -1.88 -28.49
CA ILE A 125 -21.41 -2.87 -28.35
C ILE A 125 -20.79 -2.80 -26.95
N VAL A 126 -20.46 -1.59 -26.49
CA VAL A 126 -19.85 -1.38 -25.17
C VAL A 126 -20.79 -1.87 -24.08
N LYS A 127 -22.06 -1.46 -24.10
CA LYS A 127 -23.04 -1.85 -23.07
C LYS A 127 -23.24 -3.36 -23.01
N ARG A 128 -23.42 -4.02 -24.17
CA ARG A 128 -23.56 -5.48 -24.26
C ARG A 128 -22.38 -6.23 -23.64
N ASN A 129 -21.16 -5.74 -23.85
CA ASN A 129 -19.95 -6.37 -23.32
C ASN A 129 -19.67 -6.00 -21.86
N GLN A 130 -20.05 -4.78 -21.44
CA GLN A 130 -19.98 -4.31 -20.06
C GLN A 130 -20.89 -5.12 -19.14
N ASP A 131 -22.16 -5.35 -19.54
CA ASP A 131 -23.18 -6.07 -18.77
C ASP A 131 -22.76 -7.52 -18.41
N LYS A 132 -21.86 -8.13 -19.19
CA LYS A 132 -21.33 -9.48 -18.92
C LYS A 132 -20.45 -9.52 -17.67
N TYR A 133 -19.74 -8.43 -17.38
CA TYR A 133 -18.66 -8.39 -16.39
C TYR A 133 -18.93 -7.43 -15.22
N GLU A 134 -19.71 -6.37 -15.45
CA GLU A 134 -19.99 -5.33 -14.48
C GLU A 134 -21.41 -5.42 -13.94
N LYS A 135 -21.70 -6.49 -13.20
CA LYS A 135 -22.98 -6.62 -12.52
C LYS A 135 -23.02 -5.64 -11.35
N ASN A 136 -24.05 -4.80 -11.30
CA ASN A 136 -24.30 -3.81 -10.24
C ASN A 136 -23.23 -2.70 -10.14
N SER A 137 -22.58 -2.34 -11.26
CA SER A 137 -21.62 -1.20 -11.29
C SER A 137 -22.24 0.08 -10.74
N ASP A 138 -23.46 0.37 -11.17
CA ASP A 138 -24.15 1.62 -10.87
C ASP A 138 -24.55 1.68 -9.39
N GLU A 139 -24.95 0.55 -8.80
CA GLU A 139 -25.23 0.47 -7.35
C GLU A 139 -23.96 0.66 -6.51
N ILE A 140 -22.83 0.09 -6.96
CA ILE A 140 -21.54 0.24 -6.27
C ILE A 140 -21.02 1.67 -6.43
N GLU A 141 -21.12 2.26 -7.61
CA GLU A 141 -20.73 3.66 -7.86
C GLU A 141 -21.59 4.61 -7.05
N ASN A 142 -22.91 4.45 -7.05
CA ASN A 142 -23.80 5.24 -6.20
C ASN A 142 -23.47 5.07 -4.71
N ALA A 143 -23.15 3.87 -4.24
CA ALA A 143 -22.77 3.64 -2.84
C ALA A 143 -21.39 4.25 -2.49
N VAL A 144 -20.45 4.26 -3.44
CA VAL A 144 -19.14 4.90 -3.28
C VAL A 144 -19.28 6.41 -3.30
N GLU A 145 -20.08 6.98 -4.20
CA GLU A 145 -20.40 8.40 -4.26
C GLU A 145 -21.17 8.85 -3.01
N GLU A 146 -22.14 8.07 -2.53
CA GLU A 146 -22.83 8.31 -1.27
C GLU A 146 -21.85 8.26 -0.09
N PHE A 147 -20.91 7.30 -0.08
CA PHE A 147 -19.85 7.24 0.92
C PHE A 147 -18.90 8.44 0.84
N GLU A 148 -18.52 8.89 -0.35
CA GLU A 148 -17.67 10.06 -0.56
C GLU A 148 -18.36 11.37 -0.21
N GLN A 149 -19.66 11.51 -0.50
CA GLN A 149 -20.48 12.66 -0.12
C GLN A 149 -20.74 12.70 1.39
N ASN A 150 -20.88 11.53 2.02
CA ASN A 150 -21.07 11.38 3.46
C ASN A 150 -19.76 11.23 4.26
N ARG A 151 -18.58 11.40 3.62
CA ARG A 151 -17.26 11.38 4.29
C ARG A 151 -17.10 12.41 5.41
N GLY A 152 -18.00 13.39 5.50
CA GLY A 152 -18.04 14.34 6.60
C GLY A 152 -18.29 13.71 7.98
N VAL A 153 -18.68 12.43 8.04
CA VAL A 153 -18.66 11.68 9.31
C VAL A 153 -17.22 11.28 9.61
N ILE A 154 -16.57 12.18 10.34
CA ILE A 154 -15.30 12.06 11.05
C ILE A 154 -15.06 10.61 11.47
N ASP A 155 -14.03 9.95 10.91
CA ASP A 155 -13.52 8.70 11.46
C ASP A 155 -13.14 9.00 12.92
N GLU A 156 -13.70 8.30 13.91
CA GLU A 156 -13.49 8.64 15.32
C GLU A 156 -12.00 8.48 15.73
N TRP A 157 -11.20 7.80 14.92
CA TRP A 157 -9.74 7.80 15.01
C TRP A 157 -9.14 9.20 14.87
N CYS A 158 -9.78 10.07 14.09
CA CYS A 158 -9.44 11.47 13.91
C CYS A 158 -9.64 12.29 15.19
N ASN A 159 -10.62 11.95 16.02
CA ASN A 159 -10.84 12.61 17.31
C ASN A 159 -9.78 12.21 18.36
N LEU A 160 -9.25 10.97 18.29
CA LEU A 160 -8.14 10.53 19.14
C LEU A 160 -6.78 11.14 18.75
N ALA A 161 -6.64 11.51 17.48
CA ALA A 161 -5.41 12.06 16.92
C ALA A 161 -5.70 13.17 15.88
N PRO A 162 -6.23 14.33 16.31
CA PRO A 162 -6.68 15.40 15.41
C PRO A 162 -5.57 15.93 14.50
N GLU A 163 -4.33 16.00 14.98
CA GLU A 163 -3.17 16.35 14.13
C GLU A 163 -2.84 15.29 13.07
N SER A 164 -3.18 14.01 13.29
CA SER A 164 -2.99 12.96 12.28
C SER A 164 -4.06 13.06 11.19
N GLU A 165 -5.25 13.54 11.54
CA GLU A 165 -6.33 13.81 10.60
C GLU A 165 -6.13 15.11 9.83
N VAL A 166 -5.72 16.20 10.47
CA VAL A 166 -5.32 17.43 9.77
C VAL A 166 -4.27 17.09 8.70
N VAL A 167 -3.29 16.25 9.05
CA VAL A 167 -2.29 15.82 8.07
C VAL A 167 -2.85 14.83 7.02
N ARG A 168 -3.87 14.02 7.34
CA ARG A 168 -4.55 13.16 6.36
C ARG A 168 -5.37 14.01 5.38
N LEU A 169 -6.09 14.99 5.89
CA LEU A 169 -6.92 15.94 5.13
C LEU A 169 -6.04 16.83 4.26
N GLU A 170 -4.97 17.42 4.78
CA GLU A 170 -3.97 18.14 3.97
C GLU A 170 -3.42 17.26 2.84
N CYS A 171 -3.09 15.99 3.12
CA CYS A 171 -2.63 15.04 2.10
C CYS A 171 -3.69 14.68 1.03
N ILE A 172 -4.98 14.72 1.38
CA ILE A 172 -6.10 14.43 0.47
C ILE A 172 -6.43 15.69 -0.35
N GLU A 173 -6.48 16.85 0.30
CA GLU A 173 -6.73 18.15 -0.31
C GLU A 173 -5.60 18.50 -1.31
N GLU A 174 -4.35 18.14 -1.03
CA GLU A 174 -3.22 18.27 -1.98
C GLU A 174 -3.29 17.30 -3.18
N LEU A 175 -3.93 16.14 -3.03
CA LEU A 175 -4.21 15.23 -4.17
C LEU A 175 -5.33 15.78 -5.05
N GLU A 176 -6.27 16.54 -4.46
CA GLU A 176 -7.43 17.11 -5.12
C GLU A 176 -7.18 18.51 -5.71
N ALA A 177 -6.29 19.32 -5.11
CA ALA A 177 -5.96 20.70 -5.51
C ALA A 177 -4.97 20.82 -6.68
N ARG A 178 -4.52 19.70 -7.25
CA ARG A 178 -3.79 19.71 -8.52
C ARG A 178 -4.77 19.98 -9.66
N GLU A 179 -4.91 21.23 -10.08
CA GLU A 179 -5.33 21.49 -11.46
C GLU A 179 -4.29 20.85 -12.38
N PRO A 180 -4.70 20.10 -13.42
CA PRO A 180 -3.77 19.52 -14.37
C PRO A 180 -3.20 20.66 -15.22
N ASP A 181 -2.08 21.24 -14.77
CA ASP A 181 -1.36 22.25 -15.55
C ASP A 181 -1.08 21.70 -16.95
N CYS A 182 -1.68 22.40 -17.92
CA CYS A 182 -1.45 22.24 -19.34
C CYS A 182 -0.01 22.63 -19.65
N GLU A 183 0.87 21.64 -19.83
CA GLU A 183 2.01 21.62 -20.77
C GLU A 183 2.97 20.50 -20.35
N ASN A 184 2.58 19.27 -20.63
CA ASN A 184 3.52 18.20 -20.95
C ASN A 184 2.88 17.39 -22.06
N GLU A 185 3.26 17.68 -23.31
CA GLU A 185 3.09 16.77 -24.43
C GLU A 185 3.93 15.50 -24.16
N GLN A 186 3.43 14.65 -23.26
CA GLN A 186 3.74 13.23 -23.29
C GLN A 186 2.64 12.58 -24.11
N ASP A 187 3.00 12.21 -25.33
CA ASP A 187 2.24 11.27 -26.16
C ASP A 187 1.92 10.01 -25.33
N ASN A 188 0.73 10.01 -24.78
CA ASN A 188 0.19 8.95 -23.95
C ASN A 188 -0.45 7.90 -24.84
N VAL A 189 0.27 6.81 -25.14
CA VAL A 189 -0.32 5.48 -24.95
C VAL A 189 0.72 4.49 -24.43
N PRO A 190 0.77 4.28 -23.11
CA PRO A 190 1.23 2.99 -22.60
C PRO A 190 0.49 2.55 -21.32
N GLU A 191 -0.34 1.52 -21.40
CA GLU A 191 -0.66 0.72 -20.21
C GLU A 191 -0.93 -0.71 -20.65
N TYR A 192 -0.01 -1.64 -20.36
CA TYR A 192 -0.35 -3.02 -20.01
C TYR A 192 0.89 -3.70 -19.41
N SER A 193 1.05 -3.58 -18.10
CA SER A 193 1.69 -4.65 -17.33
C SER A 193 1.19 -4.65 -15.90
N ASN A 194 0.02 -5.26 -15.73
CA ASN A 194 -0.30 -5.91 -14.48
C ASN A 194 -0.56 -7.39 -14.73
N GLN A 195 0.25 -8.19 -14.03
CA GLN A 195 0.02 -9.55 -13.55
C GLN A 195 0.47 -10.75 -14.39
N ALA A 196 1.36 -11.53 -13.76
CA ALA A 196 1.00 -12.89 -13.36
C ALA A 196 1.67 -13.27 -12.03
N ASN A 197 0.99 -13.02 -10.91
CA ASN A 197 0.61 -14.04 -9.92
C ASN A 197 -0.15 -13.38 -8.76
N ALA A 198 -1.38 -13.83 -8.56
CA ALA A 198 -2.31 -13.32 -7.57
C ALA A 198 -1.81 -13.51 -6.13
N VAL A 199 -1.33 -12.41 -5.53
CA VAL A 199 -1.76 -11.89 -4.22
C VAL A 199 -1.64 -10.38 -4.35
N THR A 200 -2.76 -9.67 -4.30
CA THR A 200 -2.79 -8.22 -4.35
C THR A 200 -2.21 -7.66 -3.06
N GLU A 201 -1.07 -7.00 -3.16
CA GLU A 201 -0.83 -5.79 -2.37
C GLU A 201 -0.65 -4.69 -3.41
N VAL A 202 -1.60 -3.74 -3.41
CA VAL A 202 -1.46 -2.48 -4.15
C VAL A 202 -0.25 -1.79 -3.55
N ARG A 203 0.91 -1.90 -4.20
CA ARG A 203 2.01 -0.98 -3.96
C ARG A 203 1.70 0.28 -4.73
N ALA A 204 0.98 1.19 -4.08
CA ALA A 204 1.14 2.58 -4.42
C ALA A 204 2.59 2.92 -4.04
N ILE A 205 3.51 2.91 -5.01
CA ILE A 205 4.65 3.81 -4.93
C ILE A 205 3.99 5.18 -4.96
N ARG A 206 3.63 5.70 -3.78
CA ARG A 206 3.10 7.06 -3.65
C ARG A 206 4.22 7.94 -4.16
N GLU A 207 3.97 8.64 -5.26
CA GLU A 207 4.84 9.73 -5.70
C GLU A 207 5.16 10.59 -4.48
N PRO A 208 6.41 11.05 -4.32
CA PRO A 208 6.77 11.87 -3.18
C PRO A 208 5.78 13.04 -3.09
N PRO A 209 5.02 13.21 -1.99
CA PRO A 209 4.14 14.35 -1.83
C PRO A 209 4.92 15.63 -2.13
N ALA A 210 4.53 16.30 -3.21
CA ALA A 210 5.04 17.61 -3.57
C ALA A 210 4.40 18.61 -2.62
N PHE A 211 4.94 18.70 -1.41
CA PHE A 211 4.46 19.64 -0.40
C PHE A 211 4.63 21.09 -0.89
N ASP A 212 3.65 21.95 -0.60
CA ASP A 212 3.78 23.39 -0.82
C ASP A 212 5.07 23.91 -0.13
N PRO A 213 5.97 24.61 -0.85
CA PRO A 213 7.15 25.24 -0.27
C PRO A 213 6.89 26.09 0.99
N ILE A 214 5.70 26.71 1.11
CA ILE A 214 5.31 27.49 2.28
C ILE A 214 5.04 26.57 3.47
N LEU A 215 4.26 25.52 3.27
CA LEU A 215 3.94 24.51 4.29
C LEU A 215 5.19 23.79 4.79
N LEU A 216 6.09 23.38 3.88
CA LEU A 216 7.39 22.79 4.25
C LEU A 216 8.20 23.72 5.16
N ARG A 217 8.21 25.02 4.86
CA ARG A 217 8.95 26.00 5.66
C ARG A 217 8.38 26.11 7.06
N GLN A 218 7.06 26.07 7.21
CA GLN A 218 6.39 26.07 8.51
C GLN A 218 6.67 24.76 9.27
N MET A 219 6.59 23.60 8.62
CA MET A 219 6.95 22.32 9.22
C MET A 219 8.38 22.31 9.77
N TYR A 220 9.33 22.87 9.02
CA TYR A 220 10.73 22.95 9.46
C TYR A 220 10.94 23.94 10.61
N GLN A 221 10.15 25.02 10.67
CA GLN A 221 10.20 26.01 11.74
C GLN A 221 9.62 25.49 13.06
N ASN A 222 8.64 24.59 12.98
CA ASN A 222 7.97 24.01 14.14
C ASN A 222 8.71 22.82 14.78
N LEU A 223 9.90 22.46 14.27
CA LEU A 223 10.73 21.43 14.87
C LEU A 223 11.34 21.91 16.19
N ASN A 224 11.22 21.09 17.25
CA ASN A 224 11.94 21.37 18.48
C ASN A 224 13.44 21.20 18.31
N LYS A 225 14.22 21.67 19.30
CA LYS A 225 15.68 21.64 19.26
C LYS A 225 16.26 20.24 18.97
N LYS A 226 15.73 19.18 19.58
CA LYS A 226 16.22 17.81 19.37
C LYS A 226 15.82 17.26 18.00
N GLN A 227 14.58 17.48 17.58
CA GLN A 227 14.08 17.12 16.26
C GLN A 227 14.89 17.83 15.15
N ALA A 228 15.15 19.12 15.32
CA ALA A 228 15.98 19.92 14.42
C ALA A 228 17.41 19.38 14.34
N CYS A 229 18.03 18.99 15.47
CA CYS A 229 19.36 18.37 15.44
C CYS A 229 19.40 17.10 14.57
N VAL A 230 18.41 16.22 14.71
CA VAL A 230 18.32 15.00 13.88
C VAL A 230 18.11 15.37 12.40
N PHE A 231 17.17 16.28 12.14
CA PHE A 231 16.85 16.75 10.80
C PHE A 231 18.09 17.32 10.09
N TYR A 232 18.83 18.23 10.75
CA TYR A 232 20.03 18.83 10.16
C TYR A 232 21.18 17.84 10.00
N ALA A 233 21.33 16.86 10.91
CA ALA A 233 22.33 15.81 10.75
C ALA A 233 22.07 14.94 9.51
N VAL A 234 20.81 14.53 9.28
CA VAL A 234 20.43 13.77 8.08
C VAL A 234 20.58 14.64 6.82
N ARG A 235 20.19 15.92 6.89
CA ARG A 235 20.35 16.87 5.78
C ARG A 235 21.81 17.06 5.40
N GLU A 236 22.69 17.26 6.37
CA GLU A 236 24.13 17.40 6.15
C GLU A 236 24.71 16.14 5.51
N TRP A 237 24.29 14.96 5.95
CA TRP A 237 24.67 13.70 5.32
C TRP A 237 24.23 13.64 3.85
N CYS A 238 22.99 14.01 3.54
CA CYS A 238 22.46 14.05 2.17
C CYS A 238 23.26 15.03 1.30
N VAL A 239 23.61 16.21 1.83
CA VAL A 239 24.44 17.20 1.12
C VAL A 239 25.84 16.65 0.84
N LYS A 240 26.49 16.04 1.84
CA LYS A 240 27.80 15.39 1.64
C LYS A 240 27.75 14.29 0.59
N ARG A 241 26.66 13.52 0.55
CA ARG A 241 26.40 12.51 -0.49
C ARG A 241 26.35 13.12 -1.89
N ILE A 242 25.56 14.16 -2.12
CA ILE A 242 25.46 14.77 -3.46
C ILE A 242 26.74 15.48 -3.91
N CYS A 243 27.53 15.99 -2.96
CA CYS A 243 28.84 16.58 -3.24
C CYS A 243 29.93 15.54 -3.55
N GLY A 244 29.61 14.25 -3.61
CA GLY A 244 30.57 13.18 -3.92
C GLY A 244 31.54 12.84 -2.78
N LEU A 245 31.30 13.34 -1.56
CA LEU A 245 32.16 13.10 -0.38
C LEU A 245 31.95 11.71 0.23
N ASN A 246 30.99 10.93 -0.27
CA ASN A 246 30.71 9.55 0.12
C ASN A 246 30.74 9.30 1.65
N PRO A 247 29.93 10.02 2.46
CA PRO A 247 29.88 9.83 3.91
C PRO A 247 29.53 8.39 4.31
N ASP A 248 29.98 7.96 5.48
CA ASP A 248 29.61 6.67 6.03
C ASP A 248 28.10 6.58 6.32
N GLN A 249 27.55 5.38 6.24
CA GLN A 249 26.15 5.09 6.58
C GLN A 249 25.86 5.45 8.05
N PHE A 250 24.68 5.99 8.31
CA PHE A 250 24.22 6.29 9.68
C PHE A 250 23.09 5.35 10.10
N PHE A 251 22.99 5.11 11.40
CA PHE A 251 21.96 4.29 12.02
C PHE A 251 21.40 5.04 13.22
N PHE A 252 20.22 5.64 13.06
CA PHE A 252 19.58 6.38 14.11
C PHE A 252 18.38 5.63 14.65
N TYR A 253 18.29 5.54 15.98
CA TYR A 253 17.08 5.14 16.67
C TYR A 253 16.46 6.35 17.36
N ILE A 254 15.33 6.81 16.85
CA ILE A 254 14.57 7.93 17.39
C ILE A 254 13.53 7.37 18.37
N ASN A 255 13.86 7.46 19.66
CA ASN A 255 12.98 7.10 20.77
C ASN A 255 12.16 8.30 21.22
N GLY A 256 10.96 8.07 21.74
CA GLY A 256 10.20 9.10 22.44
C GLY A 256 8.81 8.62 22.82
N GLY A 257 8.25 9.18 23.88
CA GLY A 257 6.90 8.82 24.34
C GLY A 257 5.81 9.11 23.31
N ALA A 258 4.59 8.70 23.61
CA ALA A 258 3.44 9.10 22.82
C ALA A 258 3.36 10.63 22.74
N GLY A 259 3.05 11.18 21.55
CA GLY A 259 2.87 12.61 21.38
C GLY A 259 4.13 13.47 21.30
N THR A 260 5.35 12.91 21.19
CA THR A 260 6.60 13.69 21.04
C THR A 260 6.90 14.18 19.61
N GLY A 261 5.96 14.04 18.68
CA GLY A 261 6.12 14.48 17.28
C GLY A 261 7.01 13.60 16.40
N LYS A 262 7.14 12.30 16.71
CA LYS A 262 7.94 11.34 15.92
C LYS A 262 7.55 11.30 14.44
N SER A 263 6.26 11.15 14.14
CA SER A 263 5.76 11.08 12.75
C SER A 263 5.94 12.41 12.00
N HIS A 264 5.85 13.55 12.69
CA HIS A 264 6.16 14.86 12.10
C HIS A 264 7.64 14.94 11.69
N LEU A 265 8.56 14.49 12.55
CA LEU A 265 9.99 14.43 12.21
C LEU A 265 10.27 13.51 11.01
N ILE A 266 9.60 12.35 10.92
CA ILE A 266 9.71 11.46 9.75
C ILE A 266 9.35 12.20 8.47
N LYS A 267 8.23 12.93 8.46
CA LYS A 267 7.76 13.69 7.29
C LYS A 267 8.76 14.76 6.86
N CYS A 268 9.29 15.54 7.80
CA CYS A 268 10.32 16.55 7.51
C CYS A 268 11.59 15.93 6.93
N ILE A 269 12.09 14.85 7.53
CA ILE A 269 13.29 14.16 7.04
C ILE A 269 13.05 13.61 5.63
N TYR A 270 11.90 12.97 5.42
CA TYR A 270 11.55 12.40 4.13
C TYR A 270 11.48 13.45 3.02
N SER A 271 10.80 14.59 3.26
CA SER A 271 10.66 15.65 2.25
C SER A 271 12.02 16.25 1.86
N GLU A 272 12.84 16.61 2.85
CA GLU A 272 14.14 17.25 2.62
C GLU A 272 15.15 16.27 2.02
N ALA A 273 15.25 15.05 2.56
CA ALA A 273 16.20 14.06 2.07
C ALA A 273 15.82 13.61 0.65
N SER A 274 14.55 13.39 0.35
CA SER A 274 14.11 13.03 -1.01
C SER A 274 14.44 14.14 -2.01
N LYS A 275 14.20 15.40 -1.65
CA LYS A 275 14.51 16.59 -2.46
C LYS A 275 16.00 16.79 -2.71
N ILE A 276 16.86 16.45 -1.75
CA ILE A 276 18.32 16.56 -1.92
C ILE A 276 18.85 15.38 -2.73
N LEU A 277 18.48 14.16 -2.37
CA LEU A 277 19.02 12.93 -2.95
C LEU A 277 18.53 12.66 -4.38
N CYS A 278 17.41 13.26 -4.82
CA CYS A 278 17.00 13.19 -6.22
C CYS A 278 18.02 13.84 -7.18
N LYS A 279 18.87 14.75 -6.67
CA LYS A 279 19.91 15.45 -7.44
C LYS A 279 21.24 14.70 -7.51
N LEU A 280 21.33 13.48 -6.99
CA LEU A 280 22.56 12.68 -7.06
C LEU A 280 22.97 12.49 -8.53
N PRO A 281 24.20 12.86 -8.94
CA PRO A 281 24.70 12.59 -10.29
C PRO A 281 24.90 11.07 -10.43
N ARG A 282 23.93 10.39 -11.02
CA ARG A 282 23.93 8.93 -11.15
C ARG A 282 24.63 8.50 -12.44
N ARG A 283 25.49 7.48 -12.33
CA ARG A 283 26.42 7.00 -13.37
C ARG A 283 25.78 6.18 -14.51
N ALA A 284 24.46 6.12 -14.63
CA ALA A 284 23.82 5.29 -15.66
C ALA A 284 22.69 6.05 -16.36
N GLU A 285 22.64 5.89 -17.67
CA GLU A 285 21.54 6.25 -18.58
C GLU A 285 20.20 5.52 -18.26
N GLU A 286 20.16 4.76 -17.15
CA GLU A 286 19.07 3.85 -16.75
C GLU A 286 18.39 4.24 -15.43
N ALA A 287 18.85 5.29 -14.73
CA ALA A 287 18.27 5.68 -13.45
C ALA A 287 17.01 6.52 -13.65
N ASP A 288 15.84 5.86 -13.71
CA ASP A 288 14.55 6.53 -13.68
C ASP A 288 14.46 7.45 -12.45
N ILE A 289 14.20 8.74 -12.70
CA ILE A 289 14.04 9.79 -11.68
C ILE A 289 12.84 9.48 -10.78
N SER A 290 11.89 8.67 -11.26
CA SER A 290 10.70 8.23 -10.52
C SER A 290 11.00 7.30 -9.33
N ASN A 291 12.16 6.64 -9.32
CA ASN A 291 12.48 5.65 -8.30
C ASN A 291 12.85 6.29 -6.94
N PRO A 292 12.30 5.80 -5.82
CA PRO A 292 12.42 6.44 -4.52
C PRO A 292 13.86 6.44 -3.98
N THR A 293 14.28 7.56 -3.43
CA THR A 293 15.60 7.72 -2.77
C THR A 293 15.53 7.47 -1.26
N VAL A 294 14.35 7.67 -0.67
CA VAL A 294 14.06 7.42 0.74
C VAL A 294 12.86 6.48 0.81
N LEU A 295 13.00 5.39 1.56
CA LEU A 295 11.96 4.38 1.75
C LEU A 295 11.24 4.63 3.07
N LEU A 296 9.92 4.86 3.01
CA LEU A 296 9.06 4.97 4.19
C LEU A 296 8.42 3.63 4.49
N THR A 297 8.75 3.07 5.66
CA THR A 297 8.23 1.79 6.09
C THR A 297 7.71 1.80 7.52
N ALA A 298 6.77 0.91 7.82
CA ALA A 298 6.36 0.61 9.18
C ALA A 298 6.07 -0.89 9.35
N PHE A 299 5.88 -1.33 10.59
CA PHE A 299 5.52 -2.72 10.89
C PHE A 299 4.04 -3.04 10.55
N THR A 300 3.11 -2.16 10.92
CA THR A 300 1.66 -2.34 10.68
C THR A 300 1.17 -1.51 9.49
N GLY A 301 0.06 -1.93 8.88
CA GLY A 301 -0.56 -1.20 7.77
C GLY A 301 -1.07 0.19 8.17
N THR A 302 -1.64 0.32 9.37
CA THR A 302 -2.12 1.60 9.91
C THR A 302 -0.97 2.57 10.15
N ALA A 303 0.14 2.12 10.74
CA ALA A 303 1.32 2.96 10.93
C ALA A 303 1.95 3.35 9.59
N ALA A 304 2.03 2.42 8.64
CA ALA A 304 2.53 2.71 7.29
C ALA A 304 1.67 3.77 6.59
N PHE A 305 0.35 3.66 6.71
CA PHE A 305 -0.58 4.64 6.15
C PHE A 305 -0.38 6.05 6.74
N ASN A 306 -0.18 6.17 8.05
CA ASN A 306 0.00 7.46 8.75
C ASN A 306 1.23 8.27 8.28
N ILE A 307 2.27 7.57 7.82
CA ILE A 307 3.48 8.19 7.27
C ILE A 307 3.48 8.20 5.74
N SER A 308 2.38 7.82 5.08
CA SER A 308 2.33 7.63 3.62
C SER A 308 3.36 6.65 3.07
N GLY A 309 3.73 5.65 3.86
CA GLY A 309 4.66 4.58 3.51
C GLY A 309 3.99 3.26 3.20
N SER A 310 4.80 2.21 3.20
CA SER A 310 4.36 0.82 2.99
C SER A 310 4.81 -0.07 4.16
N THR A 311 4.23 -1.28 4.30
CA THR A 311 4.72 -2.19 5.35
C THR A 311 6.08 -2.77 4.95
N LEU A 312 6.94 -3.07 5.94
CA LEU A 312 8.22 -3.77 5.70
C LEU A 312 8.03 -5.05 4.89
N HIS A 313 6.98 -5.81 5.20
CA HIS A 313 6.64 -7.05 4.54
C HIS A 313 6.30 -6.82 3.06
N SER A 314 5.48 -5.81 2.79
CA SER A 314 5.11 -5.43 1.43
C SER A 314 6.33 -4.99 0.66
N LEU A 315 7.04 -3.95 1.11
CA LEU A 315 8.12 -3.29 0.37
C LEU A 315 9.27 -4.24 0.04
N LEU A 316 9.68 -5.06 1.00
CA LEU A 316 10.83 -5.95 0.84
C LEU A 316 10.44 -7.35 0.35
N LYS A 317 9.15 -7.60 0.05
CA LYS A 317 8.57 -8.92 -0.29
C LYS A 317 8.96 -9.99 0.74
N LEU A 318 8.84 -9.69 2.03
CA LEU A 318 9.23 -10.60 3.12
C LEU A 318 8.25 -11.77 3.23
N PRO A 319 8.71 -13.01 3.47
CA PRO A 319 7.81 -14.13 3.69
C PRO A 319 7.12 -14.03 5.05
N ARG A 320 5.90 -14.56 5.14
CA ARG A 320 5.15 -14.65 6.42
C ARG A 320 5.84 -15.52 7.47
N SER A 321 6.66 -16.47 7.03
CA SER A 321 7.47 -17.33 7.89
C SER A 321 8.94 -16.97 7.72
N LEU A 322 9.54 -16.45 8.79
CA LEU A 322 10.96 -16.10 8.85
C LEU A 322 11.84 -17.28 9.31
N LYS A 323 11.30 -18.51 9.27
CA LYS A 323 12.03 -19.70 9.67
C LYS A 323 13.21 -19.94 8.72
N PRO A 324 14.39 -20.32 9.24
CA PRO A 324 15.51 -20.75 8.40
C PRO A 324 15.12 -21.96 7.53
N PRO A 325 15.74 -22.12 6.34
CA PRO A 325 16.74 -21.24 5.73
C PRO A 325 16.16 -19.94 5.14
N PHE A 326 17.00 -18.91 4.96
CA PHE A 326 16.60 -17.65 4.32
C PHE A 326 15.98 -17.90 2.94
N GLN A 327 14.77 -17.38 2.72
CA GLN A 327 14.07 -17.50 1.45
C GLN A 327 14.46 -16.33 0.53
N GLY A 328 15.17 -16.64 -0.56
CA GLY A 328 15.53 -15.66 -1.58
C GLY A 328 14.34 -15.17 -2.41
N LEU A 329 14.51 -14.02 -3.08
CA LEU A 329 13.48 -13.42 -3.95
C LEU A 329 13.27 -14.17 -5.28
N GLY A 330 14.21 -15.02 -5.72
CA GLY A 330 14.14 -15.70 -7.00
C GLY A 330 13.98 -14.70 -8.15
N ASN A 331 13.01 -14.95 -9.05
CA ASN A 331 12.76 -14.13 -10.24
C ASN A 331 12.28 -12.70 -9.92
N ASN A 332 11.80 -12.44 -8.69
CA ASN A 332 11.34 -11.11 -8.29
C ASN A 332 12.49 -10.19 -7.86
N LEU A 333 13.73 -10.71 -7.82
CA LEU A 333 14.89 -9.96 -7.34
C LEU A 333 15.19 -8.76 -8.25
N ASP A 334 15.21 -8.98 -9.56
CA ASP A 334 15.58 -7.93 -10.53
C ASP A 334 14.56 -6.78 -10.53
N GLU A 335 13.27 -7.12 -10.40
CA GLU A 335 12.17 -6.16 -10.26
C GLU A 335 12.35 -5.28 -9.01
N VAL A 336 12.53 -5.90 -7.84
CA VAL A 336 12.72 -5.16 -6.57
C VAL A 336 14.03 -4.38 -6.57
N ARG A 337 15.06 -4.91 -7.24
CA ARG A 337 16.35 -4.24 -7.35
C ARG A 337 16.27 -2.99 -8.23
N SER A 338 15.50 -3.04 -9.31
CA SER A 338 15.23 -1.88 -10.16
C SER A 338 14.47 -0.81 -9.38
N GLU A 339 13.41 -1.18 -8.67
CA GLU A 339 12.57 -0.28 -7.86
C GLU A 339 13.36 0.39 -6.72
N LEU A 340 14.23 -0.35 -6.03
CA LEU A 340 14.98 0.12 -4.86
C LEU A 340 16.43 0.51 -5.19
N LEU A 341 16.75 0.62 -6.48
CA LEU A 341 18.12 0.90 -6.94
C LEU A 341 18.65 2.20 -6.34
N ASN A 342 17.78 3.21 -6.35
CA ASN A 342 18.08 4.59 -5.98
C ASN A 342 17.95 4.89 -4.48
N ALA A 343 17.46 3.92 -3.70
CA ALA A 343 17.20 4.09 -2.28
C ALA A 343 18.52 4.19 -1.48
N GLU A 344 18.71 5.28 -0.75
CA GLU A 344 19.89 5.54 0.10
C GLU A 344 19.53 5.45 1.59
N ILE A 345 18.28 5.77 1.93
CA ILE A 345 17.77 5.81 3.31
C ILE A 345 16.51 4.95 3.41
N ILE A 346 16.40 4.17 4.49
CA ILE A 346 15.15 3.51 4.89
C ILE A 346 14.73 3.99 6.28
N ILE A 347 13.48 4.43 6.40
CA ILE A 347 12.85 4.82 7.65
C ILE A 347 11.88 3.70 8.06
N ILE A 348 12.00 3.24 9.30
CA ILE A 348 11.18 2.17 9.89
C ILE A 348 10.44 2.74 11.10
N ASP A 349 9.16 3.07 10.93
CA ASP A 349 8.28 3.49 12.02
C ASP A 349 7.69 2.28 12.77
N GLU A 350 7.29 2.51 14.03
CA GLU A 350 6.84 1.49 14.97
C GLU A 350 7.82 0.31 15.13
N VAL A 351 9.11 0.63 15.28
CA VAL A 351 10.18 -0.37 15.43
C VAL A 351 10.03 -1.26 16.68
N SER A 352 9.22 -0.84 17.67
CA SER A 352 8.91 -1.61 18.88
C SER A 352 8.26 -2.97 18.58
N MET A 353 7.47 -3.05 17.50
CA MET A 353 6.81 -4.28 17.06
C MET A 353 7.70 -5.16 16.16
N VAL A 354 8.87 -4.66 15.75
CA VAL A 354 9.83 -5.41 14.94
C VAL A 354 10.63 -6.35 15.84
N SER A 355 10.65 -7.64 15.51
CA SER A 355 11.41 -8.65 16.26
C SER A 355 12.86 -8.77 15.77
N LYS A 356 13.76 -9.28 16.62
CA LYS A 356 15.15 -9.58 16.25
C LYS A 356 15.28 -10.42 14.97
N PRO A 357 14.55 -11.54 14.81
CA PRO A 357 14.60 -12.32 13.57
C PRO A 357 14.12 -11.55 12.34
N LEU A 358 13.07 -10.74 12.48
CA LEU A 358 12.58 -9.91 11.37
C LEU A 358 13.61 -8.87 10.97
N PHE A 359 14.25 -8.23 11.94
CA PHE A 359 15.25 -7.19 11.68
C PHE A 359 16.51 -7.75 11.01
N ALA A 360 17.00 -8.91 11.46
CA ALA A 360 18.07 -9.63 10.77
C ALA A 360 17.67 -10.06 9.35
N TYR A 361 16.40 -10.44 9.15
CA TYR A 361 15.89 -10.78 7.82
C TYR A 361 15.85 -9.54 6.90
N VAL A 362 15.48 -8.36 7.43
CA VAL A 362 15.50 -7.10 6.70
C VAL A 362 16.92 -6.76 6.25
N ASP A 363 17.91 -6.86 7.15
CA ASP A 363 19.33 -6.67 6.81
C ASP A 363 19.77 -7.62 5.68
N ALA A 364 19.52 -8.93 5.84
CA ALA A 364 19.87 -9.94 4.83
C ALA A 364 19.17 -9.67 3.48
N ARG A 365 17.90 -9.23 3.50
CA ARG A 365 17.13 -8.92 2.30
C ARG A 365 17.65 -7.67 1.60
N LEU A 366 18.03 -6.63 2.32
CA LEU A 366 18.61 -5.42 1.74
C LEU A 366 20.02 -5.68 1.17
N LYS A 367 20.83 -6.52 1.85
CA LYS A 367 22.10 -7.02 1.30
C LYS A 367 21.91 -7.77 -0.01
N GLN A 368 20.87 -8.62 -0.09
CA GLN A 368 20.49 -9.32 -1.32
C GLN A 368 20.07 -8.36 -2.43
N ILE A 369 19.23 -7.36 -2.13
CA ILE A 369 18.70 -6.41 -3.12
C ILE A 369 19.81 -5.48 -3.63
N LYS A 370 20.61 -4.89 -2.74
CA LYS A 370 21.70 -3.98 -3.12
C LYS A 370 22.91 -4.71 -3.70
N GLY A 371 23.09 -5.99 -3.38
CA GLY A 371 24.30 -6.75 -3.75
C GLY A 371 25.54 -6.32 -2.98
N SER A 372 25.38 -5.81 -1.76
CA SER A 372 26.45 -5.32 -0.89
C SER A 372 26.40 -6.08 0.44
N GLN A 373 27.57 -6.45 0.98
CA GLN A 373 27.68 -7.12 2.28
C GLN A 373 27.72 -6.14 3.47
N ARG A 374 27.72 -4.83 3.21
CA ARG A 374 27.60 -3.81 4.26
C ARG A 374 26.26 -3.97 4.99
N PRO A 375 26.16 -3.62 6.29
CA PRO A 375 24.89 -3.61 7.00
C PRO A 375 23.80 -2.90 6.19
N PHE A 376 22.62 -3.51 6.12
CA PHE A 376 21.46 -3.06 5.36
C PHE A 376 21.75 -2.78 3.87
N GLY A 377 22.70 -3.52 3.27
CA GLY A 377 23.10 -3.33 1.88
C GLY A 377 23.82 -2.01 1.61
N GLY A 378 24.31 -1.32 2.65
CA GLY A 378 24.96 -0.01 2.55
C GLY A 378 24.01 1.18 2.68
N MET A 379 22.72 0.94 2.95
CA MET A 379 21.74 1.99 3.20
C MET A 379 21.84 2.52 4.62
N SER A 380 21.54 3.82 4.80
CA SER A 380 21.36 4.40 6.13
C SER A 380 19.97 4.08 6.66
N VAL A 381 19.84 3.86 7.97
CA VAL A 381 18.57 3.45 8.59
C VAL A 381 18.16 4.43 9.68
N ILE A 382 16.89 4.84 9.64
CA ILE A 382 16.24 5.60 10.71
C ILE A 382 15.14 4.71 11.28
N ALA A 383 15.36 4.14 12.46
CA ALA A 383 14.34 3.44 13.20
C ALA A 383 13.62 4.42 14.14
N VAL A 384 12.29 4.40 14.15
CA VAL A 384 11.46 5.28 14.96
C VAL A 384 10.46 4.43 15.73
N GLY A 385 10.26 4.75 17.01
CA GLY A 385 9.29 4.04 17.83
C GLY A 385 9.53 4.23 19.32
N ASP A 386 8.85 3.41 20.11
CA ASP A 386 8.94 3.43 21.56
C ASP A 386 8.81 2.00 22.10
N PHE A 387 9.90 1.44 22.65
CA PHE A 387 9.90 0.08 23.20
C PHE A 387 9.04 -0.11 24.45
N PHE A 388 8.53 0.98 25.05
CA PHE A 388 7.53 0.90 26.12
C PHE A 388 6.09 0.69 25.59
N GLN A 389 5.91 0.71 24.27
CA GLN A 389 4.64 0.34 23.64
C GLN A 389 4.54 -1.17 23.43
N LEU A 390 3.71 -1.60 22.47
CA LEU A 390 3.45 -3.01 22.19
C LEU A 390 4.72 -3.72 21.70
N PRO A 391 5.12 -4.84 22.33
CA PRO A 391 6.24 -5.65 21.86
C PRO A 391 5.84 -6.47 20.62
N PRO A 392 6.81 -7.13 19.96
CA PRO A 392 6.52 -8.00 18.84
C PRO A 392 5.56 -9.14 19.22
N VAL A 393 4.66 -9.46 18.30
CA VAL A 393 3.63 -10.49 18.52
C VAL A 393 4.26 -11.88 18.64
N ARG A 394 3.56 -12.81 19.32
CA ARG A 394 3.91 -14.23 19.50
C ARG A 394 5.18 -14.50 20.31
N GLN A 395 5.46 -13.67 21.33
CA GLN A 395 6.63 -13.79 22.20
C GLN A 395 7.95 -13.76 21.42
N SER A 396 7.96 -13.10 20.25
CA SER A 396 9.19 -12.91 19.50
C SER A 396 10.08 -11.93 20.27
N LYS A 397 11.39 -12.19 20.29
CA LYS A 397 12.34 -11.34 21.03
C LYS A 397 12.33 -9.90 20.49
N PRO A 398 12.06 -8.88 21.33
CA PRO A 398 12.22 -7.47 20.96
C PRO A 398 13.68 -7.10 20.69
N LEU A 399 13.91 -6.03 19.90
CA LEU A 399 15.26 -5.56 19.58
C LEU A 399 16.04 -5.06 20.79
N CYS A 400 15.35 -4.48 21.77
CA CYS A 400 15.97 -3.94 22.98
C CYS A 400 16.45 -5.01 23.99
N VAL A 401 16.11 -6.28 23.78
CA VAL A 401 16.51 -7.38 24.68
C VAL A 401 17.85 -7.95 24.24
N TYR A 402 18.89 -7.78 25.05
CA TYR A 402 20.21 -8.32 24.75
C TYR A 402 20.21 -9.86 24.75
N ASP A 403 20.85 -10.45 23.74
CA ASP A 403 21.08 -11.88 23.66
C ASP A 403 22.58 -12.13 23.37
N PRO A 404 23.34 -12.73 24.29
CA PRO A 404 24.76 -12.97 24.10
C PRO A 404 25.08 -14.05 23.05
N CYS A 405 24.09 -14.83 22.61
CA CYS A 405 24.28 -15.94 21.67
C CYS A 405 24.02 -15.55 20.20
N GLU A 406 23.58 -14.32 19.91
CA GLU A 406 23.24 -13.85 18.57
C GLU A 406 23.96 -12.54 18.24
N ILE A 407 24.26 -12.31 16.96
CA ILE A 407 24.79 -11.02 16.48
C ILE A 407 23.70 -9.96 16.66
N ASP A 408 24.03 -8.88 17.36
CA ASP A 408 23.06 -7.84 17.72
C ASP A 408 23.26 -6.59 16.85
N LEU A 409 22.72 -6.65 15.62
CA LEU A 409 22.73 -5.54 14.67
C LEU A 409 22.20 -4.22 15.25
N TRP A 410 21.28 -4.30 16.23
CA TRP A 410 20.71 -3.14 16.88
C TRP A 410 21.74 -2.48 17.79
N ARG A 411 22.32 -3.23 18.73
CA ARG A 411 23.30 -2.72 19.70
C ARG A 411 24.60 -2.28 19.05
N GLU A 412 25.04 -2.96 17.99
CA GLU A 412 26.32 -2.69 17.33
C GLU A 412 26.31 -1.41 16.50
N HIS A 413 25.17 -1.05 15.90
CA HIS A 413 25.11 0.01 14.91
C HIS A 413 24.27 1.22 15.33
N PHE A 414 23.18 1.05 16.07
CA PHE A 414 22.19 2.13 16.25
C PHE A 414 22.59 3.12 17.35
N GLN A 415 22.64 4.39 16.98
CA GLN A 415 22.74 5.50 17.92
C GLN A 415 21.34 5.92 18.39
N MET A 416 21.11 5.85 19.70
CA MET A 416 19.83 6.23 20.31
C MET A 416 19.73 7.74 20.51
N ILE A 417 18.59 8.30 20.09
CA ILE A 417 18.24 9.72 20.22
C ILE A 417 16.84 9.81 20.84
N THR A 418 16.74 10.35 22.06
CA THR A 418 15.47 10.42 22.79
C THR A 418 14.83 11.79 22.71
N LEU A 419 13.68 11.87 22.04
CA LEU A 419 12.75 12.99 22.05
C LEU A 419 12.01 13.02 23.39
N THR A 420 12.13 14.13 24.12
CA THR A 420 11.60 14.29 25.48
C THR A 420 10.47 15.31 25.58
N GLU A 421 10.33 16.18 24.59
CA GLU A 421 9.32 17.24 24.60
C GLU A 421 7.99 16.72 24.04
N ILE A 422 6.93 16.88 24.83
CA ILE A 422 5.58 16.45 24.50
C ILE A 422 4.93 17.54 23.64
N MET A 423 4.48 17.15 22.45
CA MET A 423 3.88 18.06 21.48
C MET A 423 2.36 17.97 21.44
N ARG A 424 1.79 16.81 21.77
CA ARG A 424 0.35 16.52 21.61
C ARG A 424 -0.51 17.01 22.77
N GLN A 425 -0.07 16.83 24.02
CA GLN A 425 -0.83 17.21 25.22
C GLN A 425 -0.28 18.50 25.87
N LYS A 426 -0.06 19.56 25.09
CA LYS A 426 0.53 20.80 25.62
C LYS A 426 -0.37 21.49 26.64
N ASP A 427 -1.69 21.33 26.49
CA ASP A 427 -2.68 22.01 27.33
C ASP A 427 -3.00 21.25 28.63
N ASP A 428 -2.57 19.98 28.75
CA ASP A 428 -2.75 19.17 29.96
C ASP A 428 -1.43 18.49 30.38
N VAL A 429 -0.58 19.29 31.01
CA VAL A 429 0.74 18.86 31.50
C VAL A 429 0.59 17.76 32.56
N ALA A 430 -0.41 17.85 33.43
CA ALA A 430 -0.61 16.88 34.52
C ALA A 430 -0.93 15.48 33.96
N PHE A 431 -1.80 15.40 32.97
CA PHE A 431 -2.10 14.15 32.26
C PHE A 431 -0.88 13.62 31.50
N ALA A 432 -0.15 14.50 30.80
CA ALA A 432 1.03 14.12 30.04
C ALA A 432 2.16 13.55 30.94
N GLU A 433 2.37 14.15 32.11
CA GLU A 433 3.31 13.65 33.11
C GLU A 433 2.87 12.31 33.71
N MET A 434 1.58 12.15 34.02
CA MET A 434 1.02 10.87 34.46
C MET A 434 1.27 9.76 33.44
N LEU A 435 1.00 10.01 32.15
CA LEU A 435 1.26 9.03 31.09
C LEU A 435 2.75 8.64 31.02
N ASN A 436 3.66 9.59 31.20
CA ASN A 436 5.10 9.29 31.24
C ASN A 436 5.50 8.46 32.47
N ARG A 437 4.87 8.69 33.62
CA ARG A 437 5.06 7.85 34.82
C ARG A 437 4.56 6.43 34.57
N ILE A 438 3.36 6.27 34.01
CA ILE A 438 2.78 4.96 33.69
C ILE A 438 3.62 4.20 32.67
N ARG A 439 4.15 4.90 31.66
CA ARG A 439 4.95 4.34 30.57
C ARG A 439 6.15 3.52 31.04
N VAL A 440 6.83 3.93 32.12
CA VAL A 440 8.04 3.28 32.64
C VAL A 440 7.80 2.42 33.88
N LYS A 441 6.55 2.32 34.31
CA LYS A 441 6.15 1.67 35.56
C LYS A 441 6.29 0.16 35.47
N GLU A 442 6.82 -0.46 36.52
CA GLU A 442 6.86 -1.93 36.63
C GLU A 442 5.54 -2.49 37.19
N LYS A 443 5.19 -3.73 36.84
CA LYS A 443 3.94 -4.39 37.30
C LYS A 443 3.85 -4.48 38.84
N SER A 444 4.98 -4.50 39.54
CA SER A 444 5.08 -4.56 41.00
C SER A 444 4.91 -3.22 41.70
N GLU A 445 4.94 -2.10 40.97
CA GLU A 445 4.82 -0.77 41.56
C GLU A 445 3.34 -0.35 41.65
N GLU A 446 2.94 0.25 42.76
CA GLU A 446 1.60 0.80 42.92
C GLU A 446 1.48 2.19 42.28
N LEU A 447 0.36 2.48 41.62
CA LEU A 447 0.09 3.83 41.10
C LEU A 447 0.06 4.83 42.25
N SER A 448 0.56 6.04 42.02
CA SER A 448 0.41 7.09 43.02
C SER A 448 -1.07 7.46 43.17
N GLU A 449 -1.50 7.81 44.39
CA GLU A 449 -2.86 8.28 44.63
C GLU A 449 -3.32 9.41 43.70
N PRO A 450 -2.52 10.44 43.36
CA PRO A 450 -2.95 11.44 42.39
C PRO A 450 -3.12 10.89 40.97
N ASP A 451 -2.27 9.98 40.50
CA ASP A 451 -2.42 9.32 39.19
C ASP A 451 -3.68 8.46 39.15
N ARG A 452 -3.94 7.72 40.24
CA ARG A 452 -5.13 6.88 40.37
C ARG A 452 -6.40 7.72 40.40
N ALA A 453 -6.39 8.84 41.12
CA ALA A 453 -7.51 9.77 41.15
C ALA A 453 -7.79 10.36 39.76
N LEU A 454 -6.74 10.75 39.01
CA LEU A 454 -6.88 11.28 37.66
C LEU A 454 -7.47 10.24 36.69
N LEU A 455 -7.01 8.99 36.73
CA LEU A 455 -7.58 7.90 35.92
C LEU A 455 -9.02 7.57 36.30
N SER A 456 -9.33 7.60 37.60
CA SER A 456 -10.67 7.25 38.09
C SER A 456 -11.74 8.27 37.68
N GLN A 457 -11.35 9.52 37.40
CA GLN A 457 -12.27 10.54 36.86
C GLN A 457 -12.82 10.18 35.48
N ALA A 458 -12.07 9.38 34.70
CA ALA A 458 -12.48 8.92 33.38
C ALA A 458 -13.34 7.64 33.43
N VAL A 459 -13.49 7.02 34.60
CA VAL A 459 -14.28 5.80 34.76
C VAL A 459 -15.75 6.19 34.89
N THR A 460 -16.55 5.80 33.91
CA THR A 460 -18.00 6.03 33.88
C THR A 460 -18.72 4.69 33.75
N GLU A 461 -19.98 4.63 34.17
CA GLU A 461 -20.82 3.45 33.98
C GLU A 461 -21.04 3.17 32.48
N PRO A 462 -21.08 1.89 32.05
CA PRO A 462 -21.18 1.53 30.63
C PRO A 462 -22.40 2.12 29.91
N GLU A 463 -23.48 2.40 30.64
CA GLU A 463 -24.74 2.95 30.12
C GLU A 463 -24.64 4.43 29.75
N LEU A 464 -23.66 5.13 30.34
CA LEU A 464 -23.39 6.55 30.10
C LEU A 464 -22.25 6.75 29.08
N CYS A 465 -21.58 5.66 28.66
CA CYS A 465 -20.58 5.73 27.60
C CYS A 465 -21.26 6.16 26.28
N PRO A 466 -20.75 7.19 25.59
CA PRO A 466 -21.27 7.57 24.28
C PRO A 466 -21.18 6.39 23.32
N THR A 467 -22.20 6.18 22.49
CA THR A 467 -22.23 5.08 21.52
C THR A 467 -21.62 5.46 20.17
N ASP A 468 -21.45 6.76 19.91
CA ASP A 468 -20.91 7.36 18.68
C ASP A 468 -19.46 7.84 18.87
N VAL A 469 -18.66 7.06 19.61
CA VAL A 469 -17.23 7.32 19.81
C VAL A 469 -16.40 6.07 19.64
N LEU A 470 -15.09 6.25 19.42
CA LEU A 470 -14.18 5.13 19.18
C LEU A 470 -14.03 4.30 20.45
N HIS A 471 -14.40 3.03 20.34
CA HIS A 471 -14.21 2.06 21.43
C HIS A 471 -12.95 1.22 21.22
N ILE A 472 -12.02 1.29 22.19
CA ILE A 472 -10.78 0.52 22.17
C ILE A 472 -10.90 -0.67 23.13
N PHE A 473 -10.68 -1.87 22.60
CA PHE A 473 -10.74 -3.12 23.37
C PHE A 473 -9.42 -3.89 23.33
N ALA A 474 -9.22 -4.77 24.32
CA ALA A 474 -8.01 -5.58 24.43
C ALA A 474 -7.97 -6.76 23.45
N THR A 475 -9.13 -7.26 22.99
CA THR A 475 -9.22 -8.45 22.13
C THR A 475 -10.11 -8.20 20.91
N ASN A 476 -9.77 -8.81 19.78
CA ASN A 476 -10.58 -8.73 18.56
C ASN A 476 -12.00 -9.25 18.77
N LYS A 477 -12.19 -10.26 19.62
CA LYS A 477 -13.53 -10.79 19.94
C LYS A 477 -14.44 -9.74 20.58
N GLN A 478 -13.89 -8.90 21.47
CA GLN A 478 -14.63 -7.78 22.07
C GLN A 478 -14.95 -6.72 21.02
N VAL A 479 -13.99 -6.38 20.15
CA VAL A 479 -14.20 -5.49 19.01
C VAL A 479 -15.34 -6.02 18.11
N ASP A 480 -15.25 -7.27 17.68
CA ASP A 480 -16.23 -7.90 16.79
C ASP A 480 -17.62 -7.96 17.42
N SER A 481 -17.71 -8.26 18.72
CA SER A 481 -18.98 -8.32 19.45
C SER A 481 -19.63 -6.94 19.55
N HIS A 482 -18.85 -5.91 19.90
CA HIS A 482 -19.32 -4.53 20.00
C HIS A 482 -19.75 -3.99 18.62
N ASN A 483 -18.89 -4.13 17.61
CA ASN A 483 -19.18 -3.66 16.24
C ASN A 483 -20.41 -4.36 15.65
N SER A 484 -20.58 -5.66 15.90
CA SER A 484 -21.78 -6.39 15.44
C SER A 484 -23.05 -5.91 16.13
N ALA A 485 -22.99 -5.65 17.44
CA ALA A 485 -24.13 -5.13 18.20
C ALA A 485 -24.51 -3.71 17.73
N MET A 486 -23.52 -2.84 17.53
CA MET A 486 -23.73 -1.47 17.04
C MET A 486 -24.28 -1.46 15.61
N LEU A 487 -23.75 -2.29 14.72
CA LEU A 487 -24.23 -2.39 13.34
C LEU A 487 -25.69 -2.88 13.27
N ALA A 488 -26.08 -3.81 14.16
CA ALA A 488 -27.46 -4.27 14.30
C ALA A 488 -28.41 -3.23 14.90
N LEU A 489 -27.89 -2.34 15.75
CA LEU A 489 -28.66 -1.24 16.34
C LEU A 489 -28.89 -0.11 15.32
N LEU A 490 -27.86 0.27 14.58
CA LEU A 490 -27.85 1.44 13.69
C LEU A 490 -28.52 1.17 12.33
N HIS A 491 -28.49 -0.06 11.83
CA HIS A 491 -28.97 -0.39 10.49
C HIS A 491 -29.95 -1.58 10.51
N SER A 492 -31.13 -1.37 9.92
CA SER A 492 -32.16 -2.41 9.77
C SER A 492 -31.86 -3.39 8.64
N HIS A 493 -31.17 -2.93 7.59
CA HIS A 493 -30.82 -3.72 6.41
C HIS A 493 -29.33 -4.05 6.41
N ILE A 494 -29.00 -5.29 6.78
CA ILE A 494 -27.62 -5.77 6.83
C ILE A 494 -27.40 -6.80 5.73
N THR A 495 -26.51 -6.46 4.79
CA THR A 495 -26.05 -7.40 3.76
C THR A 495 -24.86 -8.19 4.28
N LYS A 496 -24.99 -9.53 4.30
CA LYS A 496 -23.89 -10.43 4.66
C LYS A 496 -23.21 -10.93 3.40
N ILE A 497 -21.89 -10.78 3.34
CA ILE A 497 -21.05 -11.28 2.26
C ILE A 497 -20.20 -12.41 2.83
N ASP A 498 -20.60 -13.66 2.54
CA ASP A 498 -19.87 -14.82 3.03
C ASP A 498 -18.58 -15.03 2.23
N ALA A 499 -17.48 -15.25 2.93
CA ALA A 499 -16.19 -15.57 2.32
C ALA A 499 -16.11 -17.06 1.94
N ASP A 500 -15.51 -17.33 0.78
CA ASP A 500 -15.16 -18.69 0.37
C ASP A 500 -13.69 -19.00 0.70
N ASP A 501 -13.48 -19.96 1.59
CA ASP A 501 -12.13 -20.42 1.94
C ASP A 501 -11.61 -21.45 0.94
N TYR A 502 -10.41 -21.21 0.38
CA TYR A 502 -9.74 -22.15 -0.51
C TYR A 502 -8.43 -22.64 0.10
N LYS A 503 -8.11 -23.91 -0.10
CA LYS A 503 -6.82 -24.51 0.28
C LYS A 503 -6.16 -25.15 -0.93
N LYS A 504 -4.84 -25.01 -1.02
CA LYS A 504 -4.05 -25.69 -2.04
C LYS A 504 -4.06 -27.19 -1.76
N ASP A 505 -4.59 -27.98 -2.67
CA ASP A 505 -4.53 -29.43 -2.65
C ASP A 505 -3.07 -29.86 -2.90
N PRO A 506 -2.44 -30.58 -1.95
CA PRO A 506 -1.05 -30.99 -2.09
C PRO A 506 -0.82 -32.01 -3.22
N GLN A 507 -1.83 -32.76 -3.64
CA GLN A 507 -1.70 -33.75 -4.73
C GLN A 507 -1.85 -33.11 -6.10
N THR A 508 -2.86 -32.25 -6.28
CA THR A 508 -3.17 -31.65 -7.59
C THR A 508 -2.53 -30.27 -7.78
N GLY A 509 -2.06 -29.63 -6.70
CA GLY A 509 -1.55 -28.27 -6.69
C GLY A 509 -2.60 -27.19 -6.94
N ARG A 510 -3.88 -27.56 -7.10
CA ARG A 510 -5.00 -26.65 -7.37
C ARG A 510 -5.59 -26.10 -6.06
N MET A 511 -6.21 -24.93 -6.15
CA MET A 511 -6.99 -24.38 -5.04
C MET A 511 -8.35 -25.06 -5.01
N ALA A 512 -8.66 -25.78 -3.93
CA ALA A 512 -9.95 -26.43 -3.70
C ALA A 512 -10.71 -25.67 -2.61
N ARG A 513 -12.01 -25.43 -2.84
CA ARG A 513 -12.90 -24.80 -1.85
C ARG A 513 -13.03 -25.72 -0.64
N GLN A 514 -12.91 -25.17 0.55
CA GLN A 514 -13.11 -25.89 1.80
C GLN A 514 -14.61 -26.01 2.09
N ALA A 515 -15.04 -27.20 2.49
CA ALA A 515 -16.44 -27.44 2.87
C ALA A 515 -16.81 -26.82 4.24
N LYS A 516 -15.81 -26.47 5.05
CA LYS A 516 -15.98 -25.80 6.34
C LYS A 516 -15.09 -24.56 6.37
N PRO A 517 -15.56 -23.45 6.97
CA PRO A 517 -14.74 -22.27 7.15
C PRO A 517 -13.48 -22.60 7.94
N PHE A 518 -12.38 -21.93 7.61
CA PHE A 518 -11.14 -22.00 8.36
C PHE A 518 -11.39 -21.45 9.76
N LYS A 519 -11.24 -22.32 10.77
CA LYS A 519 -11.24 -21.89 12.17
C LYS A 519 -9.82 -21.52 12.57
N GLY A 520 -9.69 -20.36 13.19
CA GLY A 520 -8.48 -19.89 13.85
C GLY A 520 -7.79 -20.96 14.69
N ASN A 521 -6.46 -20.86 14.79
CA ASN A 521 -5.67 -21.76 15.63
C ASN A 521 -5.61 -21.24 17.07
N ARG A 522 -5.17 -22.09 18.02
CA ARG A 522 -4.88 -21.76 19.44
C ARG A 522 -3.91 -20.58 19.71
N ASN A 523 -3.39 -19.96 18.65
CA ASN A 523 -2.48 -18.83 18.69
C ASN A 523 -3.17 -17.48 18.43
N GLU A 524 -4.49 -17.47 18.22
CA GLU A 524 -5.30 -16.27 18.40
C GLU A 524 -5.28 -15.89 19.88
N LEU A 525 -5.23 -14.59 20.19
CA LEU A 525 -5.16 -14.12 21.58
C LEU A 525 -6.27 -14.81 22.38
N PRO A 526 -5.94 -15.55 23.46
CA PRO A 526 -6.93 -16.28 24.20
C PRO A 526 -8.03 -15.35 24.71
N ASP A 527 -9.27 -15.85 24.75
CA ASP A 527 -10.48 -15.15 25.22
C ASP A 527 -10.32 -14.46 26.58
N THR A 528 -9.33 -14.91 27.36
CA THR A 528 -8.89 -14.29 28.59
C THR A 528 -7.43 -13.89 28.43
N LEU A 529 -7.10 -12.62 28.70
CA LEU A 529 -5.75 -12.23 29.09
C LEU A 529 -5.37 -13.15 30.26
N LYS A 530 -4.53 -14.16 30.03
CA LYS A 530 -4.01 -15.00 31.12
C LYS A 530 -3.20 -14.06 32.01
N ARG A 531 -3.72 -13.79 33.21
CA ARG A 531 -3.17 -12.88 34.23
C ARG A 531 -1.75 -13.23 34.63
#